data_AF-A0A433KEM0-F1
#
_entry.id   AF-A0A433KEM0-F1
#
_cell.length_a   1.000
_cell.length_b   1.000
_cell.length_c   1.000
_cell.angle_alpha   90.00
_cell.angle_beta   90.00
_cell.angle_gamma   90.00
#
_symmetry.space_group_name_H-M   'P 1'
#
loop_
_entity.id
_entity.type
_entity.pdbx_description
1 polymer ?
#
loop_
_entity_poly.entity_id
_entity_poly.type
_entity_poly.pdbx_seq_one_letter_code
_entity_poly.pdbx_strand_id
1 'polypeptide(L)'
;MPSYDENGNNPKSLIERGEELYNNRSLSTNGLSCASCHGTDGQSGYQATFNQPFPHPVAMGANMFGMETVHADEMVQLCMVAPMAAEPLDWESEDLAALAAYVVNAQQRLAGEADGQ
;
A
#
# COMPACT_ATOMS: atom_id res chain seq x y z
N MET A 1 11.93 11.90 0.15
CA MET A 1 11.54 10.48 0.01
C MET A 1 10.91 10.08 1.33
N PRO A 2 9.73 9.45 1.31
CA PRO A 2 9.02 9.10 2.53
C PRO A 2 9.87 8.17 3.40
N SER A 3 9.84 8.40 4.71
CA SER A 3 10.70 7.74 5.70
C SER A 3 10.19 6.33 6.06
N TYR A 4 10.16 5.41 5.09
CA TYR A 4 9.89 3.98 5.30
C TYR A 4 11.03 3.11 4.74
N ASP A 5 11.19 1.89 5.27
CA ASP A 5 12.11 0.87 4.75
C ASP A 5 11.34 -0.13 3.89
N GLU A 6 11.63 -0.16 2.60
CA GLU A 6 11.01 -1.06 1.63
C GLU A 6 11.34 -2.55 1.87
N ASN A 7 12.39 -2.85 2.64
CA ASN A 7 12.73 -4.22 3.04
C ASN A 7 11.95 -4.70 4.28
N GLY A 8 11.09 -3.84 4.86
CA GLY A 8 10.20 -4.20 5.96
C GLY A 8 10.75 -3.96 7.38
N ASN A 9 11.94 -3.39 7.55
CA ASN A 9 12.46 -3.02 8.88
C ASN A 9 11.83 -1.73 9.43
N ASN A 10 10.51 -1.60 9.31
CA ASN A 10 9.76 -0.44 9.75
C ASN A 10 9.45 -0.52 11.26
N PRO A 11 9.45 0.62 11.99
CA PRO A 11 9.00 0.65 13.37
C PRO A 11 7.56 0.18 13.50
N LYS A 12 7.25 -0.59 14.56
CA LYS A 12 5.89 -1.09 14.82
C LYS A 12 4.84 0.03 14.84
N SER A 13 5.16 1.16 15.47
CA SER A 13 4.27 2.32 15.54
C SER A 13 3.95 2.92 14.17
N LEU A 14 4.89 2.86 13.22
CA LEU A 14 4.70 3.34 11.86
C LEU A 14 3.73 2.43 11.10
N ILE A 15 3.88 1.11 11.28
CA ILE A 15 2.98 0.10 10.70
C ILE A 15 1.57 0.22 11.29
N GLU A 16 1.44 0.37 12.61
CA GLU A 16 0.15 0.56 13.30
C GLU A 16 -0.56 1.83 12.82
N ARG A 17 0.18 2.94 12.67
CA ARG A 17 -0.36 4.17 12.07
C ARG A 17 -0.82 3.94 10.63
N GLY A 18 -0.06 3.19 9.86
CA GLY A 18 -0.42 2.83 8.48
C GLY A 18 -1.71 2.01 8.42
N GLU A 19 -1.89 1.07 9.34
CA GLU A 19 -3.11 0.26 9.46
C GLU A 19 -4.35 1.11 9.77
N GLU A 20 -4.23 2.09 10.68
CA GLU A 20 -5.31 3.03 10.99
C GLU A 20 -5.72 3.83 9.75
N LEU A 21 -4.74 4.39 9.03
CA LEU A 21 -4.96 5.16 7.80
C LEU A 21 -5.56 4.30 6.69
N TYR A 22 -5.05 3.09 6.52
CA TYR A 22 -5.50 2.14 5.51
C TYR A 22 -6.99 1.79 5.66
N ASN A 23 -7.51 1.82 6.89
CA ASN A 23 -8.92 1.62 7.21
C ASN A 23 -9.75 2.93 7.22
N ASN A 24 -9.12 4.09 7.12
CA ASN A 24 -9.76 5.39 7.25
C ASN A 24 -10.48 5.83 5.97
N ARG A 25 -11.81 5.79 5.98
CA ARG A 25 -12.65 6.23 4.86
C ARG A 25 -12.66 7.75 4.63
N SER A 26 -12.18 8.53 5.59
CA SER A 26 -12.14 10.00 5.49
C SER A 26 -11.01 10.49 4.58
N LEU A 27 -10.11 9.61 4.14
CA LEU A 27 -9.04 9.93 3.19
C LEU A 27 -9.54 10.10 1.76
N SER A 28 -10.76 9.66 1.44
CA SER A 28 -11.37 9.77 0.12
C SER A 28 -12.57 10.69 0.11
N THR A 29 -12.87 11.27 -1.05
CA THR A 29 -14.12 12.03 -1.25
C THR A 29 -15.30 11.12 -1.60
N ASN A 30 -15.05 9.84 -1.89
CA ASN A 30 -16.06 8.87 -2.30
C ASN A 30 -16.41 7.83 -1.21
N GLY A 31 -15.83 7.97 -0.01
CA GLY A 31 -16.13 7.13 1.15
C GLY A 31 -15.45 5.76 1.14
N LEU A 32 -14.55 5.51 0.19
CA LEU A 32 -13.69 4.33 0.18
C LEU A 32 -12.47 4.51 1.10
N SER A 33 -11.96 3.38 1.55
CA SER A 33 -10.62 3.24 2.13
C SER A 33 -9.88 2.13 1.39
N CYS A 34 -8.58 1.99 1.60
CA CYS A 34 -7.79 0.89 1.03
C CYS A 34 -8.40 -0.48 1.37
N ALA A 35 -8.84 -0.64 2.63
CA ALA A 35 -9.53 -1.82 3.14
C ALA A 35 -10.82 -2.18 2.39
N SER A 36 -11.44 -1.22 1.69
CA SER A 36 -12.69 -1.45 0.95
C SER A 36 -12.49 -2.43 -0.22
N CYS A 37 -11.27 -2.54 -0.74
CA CYS A 37 -10.90 -3.51 -1.79
C CYS A 37 -9.97 -4.60 -1.28
N HIS A 38 -9.08 -4.27 -0.34
CA HIS A 38 -7.98 -5.15 0.06
C HIS A 38 -8.19 -5.86 1.40
N GLY A 39 -9.40 -5.75 1.97
CA GLY A 39 -9.76 -6.32 3.28
C GLY A 39 -9.17 -5.50 4.42
N THR A 40 -9.79 -5.56 5.59
CA THR A 40 -9.41 -4.75 6.78
C THR A 40 -8.04 -5.10 7.35
N ASP A 41 -7.60 -6.34 7.13
CA ASP A 41 -6.30 -6.87 7.55
C ASP A 41 -5.21 -6.77 6.47
N GLY A 42 -5.55 -6.24 5.28
CA GLY A 42 -4.63 -6.13 4.16
C GLY A 42 -4.20 -7.45 3.53
N GLN A 43 -4.95 -8.55 3.71
CA GLN A 43 -4.56 -9.87 3.18
C GLN A 43 -5.41 -10.35 2.00
N SER A 44 -6.23 -9.50 1.38
CA SER A 44 -7.17 -9.92 0.33
C SER A 44 -7.23 -8.95 -0.85
N GLY A 45 -7.88 -9.34 -1.95
CA GLY A 45 -8.12 -8.44 -3.10
C GLY A 45 -6.88 -8.08 -3.92
N TYR A 46 -5.73 -8.70 -3.65
CA TYR A 46 -4.49 -8.52 -4.42
C TYR A 46 -4.36 -9.54 -5.56
N GLN A 47 -3.57 -9.17 -6.57
CA GLN A 47 -3.11 -10.12 -7.58
C GLN A 47 -1.96 -10.97 -7.03
N ALA A 48 -1.73 -12.15 -7.63
CA ALA A 48 -0.67 -13.06 -7.19
C ALA A 48 0.73 -12.39 -7.17
N THR A 49 0.98 -11.42 -8.05
CA THR A 49 2.26 -10.67 -8.09
C THR A 49 2.52 -9.83 -6.86
N PHE A 50 1.52 -9.54 -6.03
CA PHE A 50 1.70 -8.80 -4.79
C PHE A 50 2.53 -9.57 -3.76
N ASN A 51 2.72 -10.88 -3.90
CA ASN A 51 3.62 -11.62 -3.02
C ASN A 51 5.11 -11.31 -3.27
N GLN A 52 5.47 -10.59 -4.34
CA GLN A 52 6.84 -10.20 -4.63
C GLN A 52 7.28 -9.01 -3.76
N PRO A 53 8.55 -8.93 -3.35
CA PRO A 53 9.05 -7.75 -2.65
C PRO A 53 9.01 -6.52 -3.55
N PHE A 54 8.79 -5.35 -2.96
CA PHE A 54 8.89 -4.08 -3.68
C PHE A 54 10.35 -3.74 -4.05
N PRO A 55 10.58 -2.99 -5.15
CA PRO A 55 9.59 -2.63 -6.15
C PRO A 55 9.23 -3.83 -7.04
N HIS A 56 7.97 -3.94 -7.44
CA HIS A 56 7.52 -5.02 -8.31
C HIS A 56 6.44 -4.57 -9.30
N PRO A 57 6.15 -5.38 -10.34
CA PRO A 57 5.06 -5.07 -11.28
C PRO A 57 3.69 -5.14 -10.60
N VAL A 58 2.88 -4.10 -10.81
CA VAL A 58 1.47 -4.06 -10.40
C VAL A 58 0.61 -3.68 -11.60
N ALA A 59 -0.46 -4.45 -11.84
CA ALA A 59 -1.33 -4.26 -12.99
C ALA A 59 -1.93 -2.83 -13.05
N MET A 60 -2.24 -2.22 -11.91
CA MET A 60 -2.72 -0.84 -11.85
C MET A 60 -1.67 0.15 -12.38
N GLY A 61 -0.43 0.07 -11.90
CA GLY A 61 0.67 0.94 -12.35
C GLY A 61 0.97 0.77 -13.85
N ALA A 62 1.04 -0.48 -14.32
CA ALA A 62 1.31 -0.77 -15.72
C ALA A 62 0.16 -0.29 -16.64
N ASN A 63 -1.08 -0.64 -16.33
CA ASN A 63 -2.22 -0.37 -17.21
C ASN A 63 -2.64 1.09 -17.24
N MET A 64 -2.47 1.83 -16.13
CA MET A 64 -2.97 3.20 -15.99
C MET A 64 -1.88 4.25 -16.19
N PHE A 65 -0.63 3.94 -15.82
CA PHE A 65 0.46 4.91 -15.78
C PHE A 65 1.69 4.50 -16.59
N GLY A 66 1.69 3.30 -17.20
CA GLY A 66 2.81 2.80 -18.00
C GLY A 66 4.05 2.49 -17.16
N MET A 67 3.89 2.23 -15.87
CA MET A 67 4.99 1.91 -14.95
C MET A 67 5.33 0.42 -15.03
N GLU A 68 6.62 0.10 -15.25
CA GLU A 68 7.11 -1.29 -15.30
C GLU A 68 7.09 -1.95 -13.91
N THR A 69 7.50 -1.20 -12.90
CA THR A 69 7.45 -1.55 -11.48
C THR A 69 6.97 -0.35 -10.69
N VAL A 70 6.44 -0.61 -9.49
CA VAL A 70 6.06 0.42 -8.53
C VAL A 70 6.74 0.17 -7.20
N HIS A 71 7.10 1.24 -6.51
CA HIS A 71 7.41 1.25 -5.09
C HIS A 71 6.12 1.25 -4.24
N ALA A 72 6.23 0.96 -2.95
CA ALA A 72 5.06 0.88 -2.08
C ALA A 72 4.37 2.25 -1.90
N ASP A 73 5.13 3.33 -1.76
CA ASP A 73 4.62 4.70 -1.68
C ASP A 73 3.95 5.15 -2.99
N GLU A 74 4.55 4.82 -4.13
CA GLU A 74 3.93 5.05 -5.45
C GLU A 74 2.59 4.32 -5.55
N MET A 75 2.53 3.05 -5.15
CA MET A 75 1.28 2.28 -5.18
C MET A 75 0.21 2.89 -4.26
N VAL A 76 0.59 3.41 -3.09
CA VAL A 76 -0.33 4.16 -2.21
C VAL A 76 -0.88 5.38 -2.94
N GLN A 77 -0.03 6.17 -3.59
CA GLN A 77 -0.47 7.37 -4.33
C GLN A 77 -1.40 7.00 -5.49
N LEU A 78 -1.10 5.94 -6.24
CA LEU A 78 -1.98 5.44 -7.31
C LEU A 78 -3.36 5.05 -6.77
N CYS A 79 -3.41 4.36 -5.63
CA CYS A 79 -4.65 3.98 -4.96
C CYS A 79 -5.45 5.21 -4.48
N MET A 80 -4.77 6.20 -3.91
CA MET A 80 -5.39 7.45 -3.47
C MET A 80 -6.08 8.17 -4.64
N VAL A 81 -5.37 8.37 -5.75
CA VAL A 81 -5.88 9.24 -6.82
C VAL A 81 -6.86 8.53 -7.75
N ALA A 82 -6.65 7.25 -8.05
CA ALA A 82 -7.46 6.55 -9.06
C ALA A 82 -8.76 5.97 -8.49
N PRO A 83 -8.74 4.91 -7.64
CA PRO A 83 -9.98 4.36 -7.09
C PRO A 83 -10.56 5.20 -5.95
N MET A 84 -9.75 5.84 -5.11
CA MET A 84 -10.25 6.59 -3.95
C MET A 84 -10.65 8.04 -4.27
N ALA A 85 -10.36 8.56 -5.46
CA ALA A 85 -10.64 9.95 -5.83
C ALA A 85 -10.18 10.96 -4.76
N ALA A 86 -9.05 10.66 -4.12
CA ALA A 86 -8.42 11.48 -3.09
C ALA A 86 -7.32 12.37 -3.71
N GLU A 87 -6.95 13.41 -2.99
CA GLU A 87 -5.71 14.13 -3.28
C GLU A 87 -4.50 13.26 -2.91
N PRO A 88 -3.40 13.31 -3.68
CA PRO A 88 -2.18 12.62 -3.30
C PRO A 88 -1.65 13.17 -1.97
N LEU A 89 -1.04 12.30 -1.18
CA LEU A 89 -0.36 12.70 0.05
C LEU A 89 0.94 13.44 -0.28
N ASP A 90 1.40 14.26 0.65
CA ASP A 90 2.72 14.88 0.54
C ASP A 90 3.80 13.78 0.56
N TRP A 91 4.77 13.86 -0.35
CA TRP A 91 5.86 12.89 -0.49
C TRP A 91 6.77 12.83 0.73
N GLU A 92 6.77 13.86 1.57
CA GLU A 92 7.52 13.91 2.82
C GLU A 92 6.61 13.69 4.05
N SER A 93 5.31 13.38 3.84
CA SER A 93 4.39 13.14 4.95
C SER A 93 4.66 11.84 5.69
N GLU A 94 4.43 11.88 6.99
CA GLU A 94 4.42 10.68 7.83
C GLU A 94 3.27 9.74 7.44
N ASP A 95 2.14 10.26 6.96
CA ASP A 95 1.00 9.45 6.52
C ASP A 95 1.34 8.59 5.28
N LEU A 96 2.05 9.13 4.29
CA LEU A 96 2.52 8.34 3.15
C LEU A 96 3.54 7.27 3.59
N ALA A 97 4.50 7.64 4.45
CA ALA A 97 5.47 6.69 4.97
C ALA A 97 4.80 5.56 5.77
N ALA A 98 3.79 5.89 6.58
CA ALA A 98 3.03 4.93 7.37
C ALA A 98 2.22 3.97 6.49
N LEU A 99 1.49 4.49 5.50
CA LEU A 99 0.76 3.66 4.55
C LEU A 99 1.69 2.74 3.74
N ALA A 100 2.82 3.27 3.25
CA ALA A 100 3.81 2.48 2.52
C ALA A 100 4.40 1.36 3.41
N ALA A 101 4.76 1.67 4.66
CA ALA A 101 5.24 0.68 5.63
C ALA A 101 4.20 -0.42 5.89
N TYR A 102 2.92 -0.08 6.01
CA TYR A 102 1.85 -1.07 6.19
C TYR A 102 1.64 -1.93 4.94
N VAL A 103 1.71 -1.35 3.73
CA VAL A 103 1.63 -2.10 2.47
C VAL A 103 2.78 -3.11 2.34
N VAL A 104 4.02 -2.71 2.67
CA VAL A 104 5.17 -3.63 2.72
C VAL A 104 4.93 -4.74 3.75
N ASN A 105 4.40 -4.41 4.94
CA ASN A 105 4.08 -5.41 5.95
C ASN A 105 3.02 -6.42 5.46
N ALA A 106 1.95 -5.94 4.82
CA ALA A 106 0.90 -6.79 4.23
C ALA A 106 1.48 -7.72 3.15
N GLN A 107 2.33 -7.19 2.27
CA GLN A 107 3.03 -7.98 1.26
C GLN A 107 3.85 -9.12 1.90
N GLN A 108 4.65 -8.82 2.92
CA GLN A 108 5.50 -9.82 3.57
C GLN A 108 4.70 -10.90 4.30
N ARG A 109 3.57 -10.52 4.93
CA ARG A 109 2.67 -11.50 5.55
C ARG A 109 2.09 -12.45 4.50
N LEU A 110 1.60 -11.92 3.38
CA LEU A 110 1.09 -12.72 2.26
C LEU A 110 2.17 -13.63 1.64
N ALA A 111 3.39 -13.13 1.47
CA ALA A 111 4.50 -13.91 0.95
C ALA A 111 4.89 -15.06 1.89
N GLY A 112 5.00 -14.79 3.20
CA GLY A 112 5.30 -15.80 4.21
C GLY A 112 4.21 -16.86 4.38
N GLU A 113 2.95 -16.51 4.13
CA GLU A 113 1.86 -17.49 4.04
C GLU A 113 2.03 -18.39 2.81
N ALA A 114 2.37 -17.84 1.65
CA ALA A 114 2.56 -18.59 0.41
C ALA A 114 3.73 -19.59 0.48
N ASP A 115 4.79 -19.29 1.24
CA ASP A 115 5.93 -20.21 1.44
C ASP A 115 5.62 -21.36 2.42
N GLY A 116 4.52 -21.26 3.18
CA GLY A 116 4.07 -22.25 4.16
C GLY A 116 3.02 -23.25 3.64
N GLN A 117 2.69 -23.21 2.34
CA GLN A 117 1.70 -24.04 1.65
C GLN A 117 2.34 -24.89 0.57
#